data_AF-A0A1C3JB71-F1
#
_entry.id   AF-A0A1C3JB71-F1
#
_cell.length_a   1.000
_cell.length_b   1.000
_cell.length_c   1.000
_cell.angle_alpha   90.00
_cell.angle_beta   90.00
_cell.angle_gamma   90.00
#
_symmetry.space_group_name_H-M   'P 1'
#
loop_
_entity.id
_entity.type
_entity.pdbx_description
1 polymer ?
#
loop_
_entity_poly.entity_id
_entity_poly.type
_entity_poly.pdbx_seq_one_letter_code
_entity_poly.pdbx_strand_id
1 'polypeptide(L)'
;MSTFIELLRQYKNQLEYKYGYRFSTDTRKAIAAMLRCKTEKQGLSQWYCSHCHHDDRLALSCGNRHCPQCQHSTTSGWLERQKRKLLPTHYYMVTFTVPYELRSLARRNPKALYQAMFTAASSTLKDFARRQSKGELGFTIVLHTHSRKRELHPHLHVIVAGGQYDSKRHEWHKGKKGYLYNEFALAKVWRARLLDMIHHDAEMMLPQNVPKTWVVDCRCVGYGLHALEYLSRYLYRGVLPDNDILNITESDVTFQYQDSQTKQRQTRTLPILEFLWLILQHVLPRGMQRVRDYGFLRGNARQLCVQIQLFFLPESIASELEATPKKPRAVRPCPCCQSTMACVGITRPI
;
A
#
# COMPACT_ATOMS: atom_id res chain seq x y z
N MET A 1 4.11 -21.28 -9.08
CA MET A 1 4.51 -19.94 -9.56
C MET A 1 3.29 -19.02 -9.43
N SER A 2 3.32 -17.76 -9.85
CA SER A 2 2.12 -16.90 -9.73
C SER A 2 1.24 -17.07 -10.95
N THR A 3 -0.02 -17.46 -10.75
CA THR A 3 -1.01 -17.71 -11.80
C THR A 3 -1.19 -16.49 -12.70
N PHE A 4 -1.24 -15.28 -12.12
CA PHE A 4 -1.31 -14.04 -12.89
C PHE A 4 -0.11 -13.84 -13.83
N ILE A 5 1.10 -14.16 -13.36
CA ILE A 5 2.33 -14.01 -14.16
C ILE A 5 2.38 -15.05 -15.30
N GLU A 6 1.89 -16.26 -15.06
CA GLU A 6 1.77 -17.31 -16.07
C GLU A 6 0.83 -16.89 -17.21
N LEU A 7 -0.37 -16.40 -16.87
CA LEU A 7 -1.31 -15.83 -17.85
C LEU A 7 -0.69 -14.66 -18.61
N LEU A 8 -0.02 -13.74 -17.91
CA LEU A 8 0.65 -12.61 -18.54
C LEU A 8 1.76 -13.05 -19.50
N ARG A 9 2.46 -14.16 -19.20
CA ARG A 9 3.50 -14.73 -20.06
C ARG A 9 2.90 -15.32 -21.34
N GLN A 10 1.81 -16.08 -21.21
CA GLN A 10 1.15 -16.73 -22.33
C GLN A 10 0.48 -15.72 -23.28
N TYR A 11 -0.17 -14.69 -22.73
CA TYR A 11 -1.02 -13.76 -23.50
C TYR A 11 -0.41 -12.38 -23.75
N LYS A 12 0.90 -12.20 -23.51
CA LYS A 12 1.57 -10.89 -23.61
C LYS A 12 1.35 -10.22 -24.96
N ASN A 13 1.53 -10.95 -26.06
CA ASN A 13 1.51 -10.37 -27.40
C ASN A 13 0.10 -9.92 -27.78
N GLN A 14 -0.93 -10.75 -27.50
CA GLN A 14 -2.32 -10.38 -27.73
C GLN A 14 -2.76 -9.21 -26.83
N LEU A 15 -2.28 -9.18 -25.58
CA LEU A 15 -2.53 -8.09 -24.65
C LEU A 15 -1.92 -6.77 -25.16
N GLU A 16 -0.69 -6.78 -25.63
CA GLU A 16 -0.01 -5.61 -26.19
C GLU A 16 -0.68 -5.15 -27.49
N TYR A 17 -1.14 -6.07 -28.33
CA TYR A 17 -1.92 -5.75 -29.52
C TYR A 17 -3.25 -5.05 -29.16
N LYS A 18 -4.03 -5.62 -28.23
CA LYS A 18 -5.37 -5.10 -27.88
C LYS A 18 -5.34 -3.85 -26.99
N TYR A 19 -4.39 -3.76 -26.04
CA TYR A 19 -4.36 -2.71 -25.01
C TYR A 19 -3.07 -1.90 -24.94
N GLY A 20 -2.08 -2.17 -25.79
CA GLY A 20 -0.77 -1.53 -25.73
C GLY A 20 -0.81 0.01 -25.82
N TYR A 21 -1.79 0.57 -26.52
CA TYR A 21 -2.01 2.02 -26.59
C TYR A 21 -2.38 2.65 -25.23
N ARG A 22 -2.85 1.85 -24.27
CA ARG A 22 -3.16 2.29 -22.89
C ARG A 22 -1.98 2.10 -21.93
N PHE A 23 -0.90 1.47 -22.35
CA PHE A 23 0.22 1.17 -21.47
C PHE A 23 1.11 2.39 -21.27
N SER A 24 1.19 2.84 -20.02
CA SER A 24 2.25 3.75 -19.61
C SER A 24 3.63 3.06 -19.69
N THR A 25 4.69 3.86 -19.73
CA THR A 25 6.07 3.35 -19.59
C THR A 25 6.24 2.52 -18.32
N ASP A 26 5.58 2.89 -17.23
CA ASP A 26 5.63 2.17 -15.96
C ASP A 26 4.90 0.83 -16.02
N THR A 27 3.77 0.76 -16.72
CA THR A 27 3.06 -0.50 -17.00
C THR A 27 3.95 -1.46 -17.77
N ARG A 28 4.61 -0.99 -18.84
CA ARG A 28 5.55 -1.81 -19.64
C ARG A 28 6.72 -2.31 -18.79
N LYS A 29 7.32 -1.45 -17.96
CA LYS A 29 8.40 -1.82 -17.04
C LYS A 29 7.93 -2.85 -16.00
N ALA A 30 6.72 -2.71 -15.47
CA ALA A 30 6.14 -3.66 -14.52
C ALA A 30 5.91 -5.02 -15.17
N ILE A 31 5.33 -5.08 -16.38
CA ILE A 31 5.17 -6.31 -17.16
C ILE A 31 6.53 -6.99 -17.38
N ALA A 32 7.52 -6.26 -17.88
CA ALA A 32 8.86 -6.80 -18.13
C ALA A 32 9.52 -7.34 -16.84
N ALA A 33 9.37 -6.63 -15.72
CA ALA A 33 9.89 -7.08 -14.43
C ALA A 33 9.19 -8.35 -13.93
N MET A 34 7.86 -8.42 -14.03
CA MET A 34 7.07 -9.60 -13.65
C MET A 34 7.46 -10.83 -14.48
N LEU A 35 7.60 -10.68 -15.79
CA LEU A 35 7.95 -11.80 -16.68
C LEU A 35 9.37 -12.34 -16.47
N ARG A 36 10.32 -11.50 -16.05
CA ARG A 36 11.68 -11.92 -15.69
C ARG A 36 11.81 -12.40 -14.24
N CYS A 37 10.83 -12.12 -13.38
CA CYS A 37 10.90 -12.44 -11.96
C CYS A 37 11.09 -13.94 -11.74
N LYS A 38 12.01 -14.33 -10.83
CA LYS A 38 12.30 -15.73 -10.52
C LYS A 38 12.69 -16.56 -11.75
N THR A 39 13.38 -15.93 -12.70
CA THR A 39 14.08 -16.60 -13.80
C THR A 39 15.56 -16.23 -13.76
N GLU A 40 16.41 -17.01 -14.43
CA GLU A 40 17.86 -16.75 -14.50
C GLU A 40 18.19 -15.37 -15.09
N LYS A 41 17.26 -14.77 -15.85
CA LYS A 41 17.38 -13.39 -16.37
C LYS A 41 17.45 -12.32 -15.28
N GLN A 42 17.13 -12.64 -14.02
CA GLN A 42 17.31 -11.75 -12.87
C GLN A 42 18.61 -12.01 -12.12
N GLY A 43 19.38 -13.04 -12.48
CA GLY A 43 20.51 -13.54 -11.72
C GLY A 43 20.11 -14.61 -10.71
N LEU A 44 21.12 -15.12 -10.01
CA LEU A 44 21.02 -16.23 -9.08
C LEU A 44 21.54 -15.83 -7.70
N SER A 45 20.89 -16.33 -6.66
CA SER A 45 21.43 -16.38 -5.30
C SER A 45 22.02 -17.75 -5.05
N GLN A 46 23.23 -17.80 -4.49
CA GLN A 46 23.90 -19.04 -4.10
C GLN A 46 23.69 -19.28 -2.61
N TRP A 47 23.33 -20.50 -2.27
CA TRP A 47 22.99 -20.94 -0.93
C TRP A 47 23.83 -22.14 -0.55
N TYR A 48 24.35 -22.14 0.66
CA TYR A 48 25.15 -23.24 1.18
C TYR A 48 24.59 -23.75 2.51
N CYS A 49 24.50 -25.07 2.65
CA CYS A 49 24.14 -25.74 3.89
C CYS A 49 25.40 -26.22 4.60
N SER A 50 25.72 -25.68 5.78
CA SER A 50 26.87 -26.12 6.56
C SER A 50 26.69 -27.49 7.22
N HIS A 51 25.46 -28.03 7.25
CA HIS A 51 25.18 -29.33 7.88
C HIS A 51 25.41 -30.52 6.94
N CYS A 52 24.92 -30.43 5.71
CA CYS A 52 25.04 -31.52 4.72
C CYS A 52 25.90 -31.13 3.50
N HIS A 53 26.56 -29.97 3.53
CA HIS A 53 27.39 -29.42 2.46
C HIS A 53 26.66 -29.26 1.11
N HIS A 54 25.33 -29.20 1.12
CA HIS A 54 24.54 -28.99 -0.09
C HIS A 54 24.65 -27.54 -0.59
N ASP A 55 24.94 -27.39 -1.87
CA ASP A 55 24.90 -26.14 -2.62
C ASP A 55 23.63 -26.05 -3.45
N ASP A 56 22.95 -24.90 -3.37
CA ASP A 56 21.74 -24.62 -4.14
C ASP A 56 21.80 -23.22 -4.78
N ARG A 57 21.14 -23.06 -5.93
CA ARG A 57 21.04 -21.80 -6.66
C ARG A 57 19.58 -21.48 -6.93
N LEU A 58 19.15 -20.28 -6.52
CA LEU A 58 17.80 -19.81 -6.77
C LEU A 58 17.77 -18.52 -7.57
N ALA A 59 16.87 -18.47 -8.55
CA ALA A 59 16.57 -17.25 -9.28
C ALA A 59 16.12 -16.11 -8.36
N LEU A 60 16.67 -14.92 -8.62
CA LEU A 60 16.38 -13.71 -7.88
C LEU A 60 14.97 -13.18 -8.20
N SER A 61 14.39 -12.48 -7.22
CA SER A 61 13.13 -11.75 -7.41
C SER A 61 13.38 -10.42 -8.11
N CYS A 62 12.43 -9.95 -8.93
CA CYS A 62 12.60 -8.69 -9.67
C CYS A 62 12.52 -7.43 -8.79
N GLY A 63 12.08 -7.55 -7.53
CA GLY A 63 11.91 -6.43 -6.60
C GLY A 63 10.84 -5.41 -6.99
N ASN A 64 10.13 -5.60 -8.11
CA ASN A 64 9.12 -4.65 -8.54
C ASN A 64 7.91 -4.69 -7.59
N ARG A 65 7.50 -3.51 -7.10
CA ARG A 65 6.39 -3.34 -6.16
C ARG A 65 5.00 -3.76 -6.68
N HIS A 66 4.88 -4.08 -7.97
CA HIS A 66 3.65 -4.60 -8.58
C HIS A 66 3.73 -6.10 -8.84
N CYS A 67 4.89 -6.72 -8.67
CA CYS A 67 5.03 -8.16 -8.84
C CYS A 67 4.42 -8.90 -7.64
N PRO A 68 3.41 -9.77 -7.84
CA PRO A 68 2.77 -10.50 -6.74
C PRO A 68 3.75 -11.41 -5.99
N GLN A 69 4.78 -11.93 -6.68
CA GLN A 69 5.82 -12.77 -6.06
C GLN A 69 6.82 -11.99 -5.17
N CYS A 70 6.91 -10.66 -5.30
CA CYS A 70 7.90 -9.84 -4.59
C CYS A 70 7.32 -9.09 -3.40
N GLN A 71 6.00 -8.86 -3.35
CA GLN A 71 5.38 -7.93 -2.40
C GLN A 71 5.32 -8.45 -0.95
N HIS A 72 5.50 -9.76 -0.72
CA HIS A 72 5.40 -10.35 0.63
C HIS A 72 6.33 -9.73 1.65
N SER A 73 7.63 -9.91 1.46
CA SER A 73 8.64 -9.50 2.43
C SER A 73 8.62 -7.99 2.67
N THR A 74 8.40 -7.20 1.61
CA THR A 74 8.30 -5.74 1.69
C THR A 74 7.14 -5.31 2.57
N THR A 75 5.99 -5.98 2.44
CA THR A 75 4.78 -5.63 3.18
C THR A 75 4.84 -6.10 4.63
N SER A 76 5.34 -7.32 4.87
CA SER A 76 5.58 -7.81 6.23
C SER A 76 6.55 -6.88 6.96
N GLY A 77 7.66 -6.50 6.32
CA GLY A 77 8.61 -5.54 6.88
C GLY A 77 8.01 -4.15 7.12
N TRP A 78 7.06 -3.70 6.28
CA TRP A 78 6.31 -2.47 6.54
C TRP A 78 5.40 -2.59 7.75
N LEU A 79 4.63 -3.67 7.88
CA LEU A 79 3.74 -3.91 9.01
C LEU A 79 4.52 -3.91 10.33
N GLU A 80 5.65 -4.62 10.40
CA GLU A 80 6.50 -4.64 11.59
C GLU A 80 7.06 -3.26 11.94
N ARG A 81 7.41 -2.44 10.95
CA ARG A 81 7.78 -1.04 11.20
C ARG A 81 6.64 -0.22 11.77
N GLN A 82 5.40 -0.41 11.31
CA GLN A 82 4.24 0.32 11.83
C GLN A 82 3.85 -0.16 13.23
N LYS A 83 3.90 -1.47 13.50
CA LYS A 83 3.67 -2.04 14.84
C LYS A 83 4.58 -1.41 15.89
N ARG A 84 5.87 -1.24 15.59
CA ARG A 84 6.83 -0.58 16.49
C ARG A 84 6.55 0.90 16.75
N LYS A 85 5.78 1.56 15.88
CA LYS A 85 5.38 2.96 16.06
C LYS A 85 4.04 3.11 16.77
N LEU A 86 3.34 2.00 17.06
CA LEU A 86 2.06 2.07 17.73
C LEU A 86 2.20 2.72 19.11
N LEU A 87 1.17 3.46 19.46
CA LEU A 87 1.00 4.11 20.75
C LEU A 87 -0.18 3.41 21.44
N PRO A 88 -0.18 3.26 22.76
CA PRO A 88 -1.31 2.67 23.49
C PRO A 88 -2.46 3.68 23.63
N THR A 89 -2.98 4.15 22.50
CA THR A 89 -4.14 5.05 22.39
C THR A 89 -5.13 4.49 21.36
N HIS A 90 -6.33 5.07 21.31
CA HIS A 90 -7.28 4.75 20.26
C HIS A 90 -6.77 5.26 18.91
N TYR A 91 -7.07 4.54 17.84
CA TYR A 91 -6.77 4.91 16.47
C TYR A 91 -8.06 5.10 15.70
N TYR A 92 -7.97 5.87 14.62
CA TYR A 92 -9.08 6.17 13.74
C TYR A 92 -8.69 5.85 12.30
N MET A 93 -9.63 5.28 11.56
CA MET A 93 -9.53 5.13 10.12
C MET A 93 -10.31 6.26 9.47
N VAL A 94 -9.62 7.09 8.68
CA VAL A 94 -10.24 8.10 7.83
C VAL A 94 -10.07 7.67 6.37
N THR A 95 -11.17 7.52 5.63
CA THR A 95 -11.13 7.13 4.22
C THR A 95 -11.57 8.28 3.34
N PHE A 96 -10.66 8.77 2.48
CA PHE A 96 -10.96 9.80 1.47
C PHE A 96 -11.14 9.13 0.11
N THR A 97 -12.32 9.27 -0.48
CA THR A 97 -12.65 8.66 -1.78
C THR A 97 -12.92 9.75 -2.81
N VAL A 98 -12.41 9.57 -4.04
CA VAL A 98 -12.77 10.44 -5.16
C VAL A 98 -14.06 9.96 -5.83
N PRO A 99 -14.95 10.86 -6.28
CA PRO A 99 -16.12 10.50 -7.06
C PRO A 99 -15.81 9.72 -8.33
N TYR A 100 -16.83 9.04 -8.87
CA TYR A 100 -16.70 8.21 -10.07
C TYR A 100 -16.15 9.00 -11.27
N GLU A 101 -16.62 10.24 -11.44
CA GLU A 101 -16.31 11.13 -12.55
C GLU A 101 -14.81 11.49 -12.59
N LEU A 102 -14.19 11.63 -11.42
CA LEU A 102 -12.76 11.93 -11.28
C LEU A 102 -11.86 10.71 -11.53
N ARG A 103 -12.39 9.50 -11.63
CA ARG A 103 -11.58 8.30 -11.92
C ARG A 103 -10.95 8.34 -13.30
N SER A 104 -11.49 9.13 -14.23
CA SER A 104 -10.89 9.32 -15.55
C SER A 104 -9.53 10.05 -15.46
N LEU A 105 -9.38 10.98 -14.51
CA LEU A 105 -8.10 11.64 -14.22
C LEU A 105 -7.07 10.64 -13.67
N ALA A 106 -7.52 9.65 -12.90
CA ALA A 106 -6.63 8.60 -12.40
C ALA A 106 -6.07 7.70 -13.52
N ARG A 107 -6.71 7.67 -14.69
CA ARG A 107 -6.19 6.96 -15.87
C ARG A 107 -5.26 7.85 -16.70
N ARG A 108 -5.63 9.11 -16.91
CA ARG A 108 -4.91 10.04 -17.79
C ARG A 108 -3.70 10.67 -17.11
N ASN A 109 -3.87 11.13 -15.87
CA ASN A 109 -2.86 11.86 -15.10
C ASN A 109 -2.67 11.23 -13.70
N PRO A 110 -2.38 9.92 -13.58
CA PRO A 110 -2.32 9.23 -12.29
C PRO A 110 -1.35 9.87 -11.30
N LYS A 111 -0.19 10.34 -11.79
CA LYS A 111 0.84 10.93 -10.92
C LYS A 111 0.36 12.22 -10.28
N ALA A 112 -0.11 13.16 -11.09
CA ALA A 112 -0.62 14.46 -10.63
C ALA A 112 -1.81 14.29 -9.69
N LEU A 113 -2.82 13.50 -10.09
CA LEU A 113 -4.00 13.27 -9.27
C LEU A 113 -3.65 12.64 -7.92
N TYR A 114 -2.87 11.57 -7.90
CA TYR A 114 -2.56 10.90 -6.63
C TYR A 114 -1.68 11.79 -5.74
N GLN A 115 -0.77 12.59 -6.29
CA GLN A 115 -0.01 13.58 -5.52
C GLN A 115 -0.93 14.65 -4.91
N ALA A 116 -1.89 15.16 -5.68
CA ALA A 116 -2.91 16.08 -5.18
C ALA A 116 -3.75 15.44 -4.08
N MET A 117 -4.15 14.18 -4.24
CA MET A 117 -4.89 13.43 -3.22
C MET A 117 -4.10 13.33 -1.89
N PHE A 118 -2.82 12.95 -1.92
CA PHE A 118 -2.03 12.89 -0.68
C PHE A 118 -1.90 14.27 -0.01
N THR A 119 -1.70 15.31 -0.81
CA THR A 119 -1.51 16.69 -0.34
C THR A 119 -2.80 17.25 0.28
N ALA A 120 -3.93 17.11 -0.41
CA ALA A 120 -5.22 17.56 0.09
C ALA A 120 -5.64 16.81 1.36
N ALA A 121 -5.43 15.49 1.44
CA ALA A 121 -5.82 14.70 2.62
C ALA A 121 -4.94 15.03 3.83
N SER A 122 -3.61 15.03 3.65
CA SER A 122 -2.67 15.30 4.73
C SER A 122 -2.79 16.74 5.26
N SER A 123 -2.94 17.73 4.36
CA SER A 123 -3.17 19.12 4.78
C SER A 123 -4.52 19.26 5.49
N THR A 124 -5.58 18.58 5.05
CA THR A 124 -6.91 18.67 5.70
C THR A 124 -6.82 18.17 7.14
N LEU A 125 -6.21 17.00 7.37
CA LEU A 125 -6.04 16.45 8.71
C LEU A 125 -5.17 17.34 9.61
N LYS A 126 -4.06 17.86 9.07
CA LYS A 126 -3.18 18.78 9.81
C LYS A 126 -3.90 20.06 10.23
N ASP A 127 -4.75 20.61 9.38
CA ASP A 127 -5.46 21.85 9.68
C ASP A 127 -6.56 21.65 10.72
N PHE A 128 -7.27 20.51 10.65
CA PHE A 128 -8.23 20.12 11.68
C PHE A 128 -7.55 19.89 13.04
N ALA A 129 -6.35 19.30 13.06
CA ALA A 129 -5.55 19.18 14.26
C ALA A 129 -5.14 20.55 14.82
N ARG A 130 -4.61 21.45 13.97
CA ARG A 130 -4.19 22.80 14.38
C ARG A 130 -5.34 23.62 14.99
N ARG A 131 -6.57 23.48 14.50
CA ARG A 131 -7.75 24.18 15.06
C ARG A 131 -8.08 23.77 16.49
N GLN A 132 -7.66 22.58 16.95
CA GLN A 132 -7.83 22.16 18.34
C GLN A 132 -6.74 22.73 19.26
N SER A 133 -5.66 23.29 18.70
CA SER A 133 -4.53 23.90 19.41
C SER A 133 -3.87 22.99 20.46
N LYS A 134 -3.74 21.69 20.18
CA LYS A 134 -3.13 20.71 21.11
C LYS A 134 -1.89 19.97 20.56
N GLY A 135 -1.26 20.49 19.51
CA GLY A 135 0.00 19.95 18.97
C GLY A 135 -0.12 19.18 17.66
N GLU A 136 0.91 18.37 17.36
CA GLU A 136 1.09 17.64 16.10
C GLU A 136 0.39 16.27 16.12
N LEU A 137 -0.30 15.95 15.02
CA LEU A 137 -1.00 14.68 14.79
C LEU A 137 -0.10 13.68 14.06
N GLY A 138 0.00 12.45 14.54
CA GLY A 138 0.69 11.35 13.85
C GLY A 138 -0.27 10.46 13.09
N PHE A 139 -0.01 10.26 11.80
CA PHE A 139 -0.86 9.41 10.96
C PHE A 139 -0.13 8.84 9.74
N THR A 140 -0.67 7.74 9.19
CA THR A 140 -0.14 7.06 8.01
C THR A 140 -1.22 7.00 6.93
N ILE A 141 -0.92 7.51 5.73
CA ILE A 141 -1.80 7.46 4.56
C ILE A 141 -1.38 6.32 3.63
N VAL A 142 -2.33 5.49 3.22
CA VAL A 142 -2.17 4.40 2.25
C VAL A 142 -3.08 4.63 1.04
N LEU A 143 -2.49 4.68 -0.15
CA LEU A 143 -3.23 4.77 -1.42
C LEU A 143 -3.68 3.39 -1.88
N HIS A 144 -4.98 3.26 -2.12
CA HIS A 144 -5.60 2.16 -2.84
C HIS A 144 -6.15 2.66 -4.17
N THR A 145 -6.00 1.87 -5.24
CA THR A 145 -6.44 2.25 -6.59
C THR A 145 -7.65 1.46 -7.07
N HIS A 146 -8.08 0.42 -6.34
CA HIS A 146 -9.08 -0.52 -6.84
C HIS A 146 -10.23 -0.76 -5.87
N SER A 147 -11.39 -1.09 -6.43
CA SER A 147 -12.52 -1.61 -5.68
C SER A 147 -12.31 -3.09 -5.35
N ARG A 148 -13.24 -3.70 -4.60
CA ARG A 148 -13.24 -5.15 -4.38
C ARG A 148 -13.44 -5.93 -5.68
N LYS A 149 -14.18 -5.37 -6.65
CA LYS A 149 -14.35 -5.89 -8.02
C LYS A 149 -13.14 -5.61 -8.95
N ARG A 150 -12.06 -5.03 -8.41
CA ARG A 150 -10.80 -4.66 -9.10
C ARG A 150 -10.92 -3.53 -10.13
N GLU A 151 -12.04 -2.83 -10.12
CA GLU A 151 -12.22 -1.63 -10.95
C GLU A 151 -11.42 -0.47 -10.39
N LEU A 152 -11.03 0.47 -11.25
CA LEU A 152 -10.38 1.70 -10.82
C LEU A 152 -11.28 2.47 -9.85
N HIS A 153 -10.80 2.64 -8.63
CA HIS A 153 -11.47 3.30 -7.52
C HIS A 153 -10.42 3.87 -6.55
N PRO A 154 -9.79 5.02 -6.89
CA PRO A 154 -8.77 5.62 -6.05
C PRO A 154 -9.36 6.11 -4.72
N HIS A 155 -8.75 5.70 -3.62
CA HIS A 155 -9.08 6.17 -2.29
C HIS A 155 -7.86 6.11 -1.38
N LEU A 156 -7.86 6.95 -0.35
CA LEU A 156 -6.83 6.98 0.68
C LEU A 156 -7.41 6.46 1.97
N HIS A 157 -6.78 5.43 2.55
CA HIS A 157 -7.01 5.09 3.94
C HIS A 157 -5.97 5.77 4.81
N VAL A 158 -6.41 6.38 5.90
CA VAL A 158 -5.53 7.06 6.85
C VAL A 158 -5.73 6.46 8.23
N ILE A 159 -4.65 5.95 8.80
CA ILE A 159 -4.60 5.51 10.20
C ILE A 159 -4.06 6.66 11.03
N VAL A 160 -4.91 7.17 11.93
CA VAL A 160 -4.62 8.35 12.75
C VAL A 160 -4.53 7.94 14.22
N ALA A 161 -3.45 8.32 14.90
CA ALA A 161 -3.32 8.13 16.35
C ALA A 161 -4.23 9.10 17.10
N GLY A 162 -4.90 8.61 18.15
CA GLY A 162 -5.85 9.35 18.97
C GLY A 162 -5.18 10.22 20.02
N GLY A 163 -4.60 11.32 19.55
CA GLY A 163 -4.00 12.35 20.38
C GLY A 163 -3.03 13.21 19.59
N GLN A 164 -2.49 14.22 20.26
CA GLN A 164 -1.60 15.21 19.65
C GLN A 164 -0.41 15.44 20.58
N TYR A 165 0.76 15.67 20.00
CA TYR A 165 1.97 15.95 20.75
C TYR A 165 2.33 17.44 20.63
N ASP A 166 2.36 18.15 21.76
CA ASP A 166 2.84 19.53 21.81
C ASP A 166 4.35 19.53 22.01
N SER A 167 5.10 19.82 20.95
CA SER A 167 6.57 19.87 20.99
C SER A 167 7.13 21.09 21.72
N LYS A 168 6.32 22.13 21.99
CA LYS A 168 6.76 23.29 22.76
C LYS A 168 6.67 23.03 24.26
N ARG A 169 5.63 22.29 24.68
CA ARG A 169 5.41 21.93 26.09
C ARG A 169 5.96 20.57 26.47
N HIS A 170 6.37 19.78 25.48
CA HIS A 170 6.72 18.37 25.66
C HIS A 170 5.58 17.58 26.32
N GLU A 171 4.35 17.80 25.85
CA GLU A 171 3.14 17.22 26.43
C GLU A 171 2.39 16.35 25.42
N TRP A 172 1.81 15.25 25.92
CA TRP A 172 0.86 14.45 25.17
C TRP A 172 -0.59 14.85 25.51
N HIS A 173 -1.32 15.33 24.51
CA HIS A 173 -2.74 15.61 24.63
C HIS A 173 -3.59 14.45 24.14
N LYS A 174 -4.30 13.80 25.07
CA LYS A 174 -5.20 12.68 24.77
C LYS A 174 -6.39 13.12 23.91
N GLY A 175 -6.71 12.32 22.89
CA GLY A 175 -7.90 12.51 22.06
C GLY A 175 -9.20 12.12 22.78
N LYS A 176 -10.35 12.54 22.24
CA LYS A 176 -11.68 12.13 22.73
C LYS A 176 -11.99 10.70 22.27
N LYS A 177 -12.35 9.80 23.20
CA LYS A 177 -12.71 8.41 22.85
C LYS A 177 -13.87 8.39 21.84
N GLY A 178 -13.73 7.59 20.79
CA GLY A 178 -14.80 7.35 19.80
C GLY A 178 -15.00 8.46 18.76
N TYR A 179 -14.37 9.63 18.92
CA TYR A 179 -14.52 10.75 17.99
C TYR A 179 -13.18 11.39 17.66
N LEU A 180 -12.89 11.54 16.36
CA LEU A 180 -11.74 12.31 15.87
C LEU A 180 -12.20 13.65 15.30
N TYR A 181 -12.90 13.62 14.16
CA TYR A 181 -13.43 14.80 13.47
C TYR A 181 -14.80 14.50 12.84
N ASN A 182 -15.56 15.55 12.53
CA ASN A 182 -16.79 15.43 11.76
C ASN A 182 -16.45 15.11 10.29
N GLU A 183 -16.99 14.01 9.78
CA GLU A 183 -16.65 13.50 8.43
C GLU A 183 -17.21 14.36 7.30
N PHE A 184 -18.37 15.01 7.48
CA PHE A 184 -18.93 15.94 6.50
C PHE A 184 -18.07 17.20 6.37
N ALA A 185 -17.52 17.71 7.48
CA ALA A 185 -16.58 18.82 7.47
C ALA A 185 -15.28 18.43 6.77
N LEU A 186 -14.74 17.23 7.03
CA LEU A 186 -13.58 16.70 6.31
C LEU A 186 -13.87 16.61 4.81
N ALA A 187 -15.02 16.07 4.41
CA ALA A 187 -15.42 15.93 3.01
C ALA A 187 -15.52 17.28 2.29
N LYS A 188 -16.07 18.31 2.94
CA LYS A 188 -16.18 19.67 2.37
C LYS A 188 -14.81 20.27 2.08
N VAL A 189 -13.86 20.18 3.02
CA VAL A 189 -12.51 20.72 2.86
C VAL A 189 -11.68 19.89 1.88
N TRP A 190 -11.78 18.57 1.95
CA TRP A 190 -11.16 17.63 1.00
C TRP A 190 -11.57 17.93 -0.44
N ARG A 191 -12.88 18.07 -0.69
CA ARG A 191 -13.42 18.44 -2.00
C ARG A 191 -12.86 19.78 -2.47
N ALA A 192 -12.96 20.82 -1.65
CA ALA A 192 -12.52 22.16 -2.04
C ALA A 192 -11.03 22.16 -2.44
N ARG A 193 -10.16 21.55 -1.62
CA ARG A 193 -8.72 21.50 -1.90
C ARG A 193 -8.39 20.66 -3.12
N LEU A 194 -9.00 19.48 -3.26
CA LEU A 194 -8.66 18.63 -4.40
C LEU A 194 -9.10 19.28 -5.72
N LEU A 195 -10.28 19.92 -5.74
CA LEU A 195 -10.74 20.65 -6.93
C LEU A 195 -9.86 21.85 -7.25
N ASP A 196 -9.46 22.61 -6.24
CA ASP A 196 -8.53 23.73 -6.39
C ASP A 196 -7.18 23.29 -6.97
N MET A 197 -6.61 22.20 -6.45
CA MET A 197 -5.37 21.63 -6.97
C MET A 197 -5.52 21.11 -8.40
N ILE A 198 -6.67 20.52 -8.76
CA ILE A 198 -6.92 20.07 -10.13
C ILE A 198 -7.05 21.26 -11.08
N HIS A 199 -7.74 22.32 -10.65
CA HIS A 199 -7.94 23.53 -11.45
C HIS A 199 -6.63 24.25 -11.80
N HIS A 200 -5.65 24.20 -10.90
CA HIS A 200 -4.34 24.83 -11.10
C HIS A 200 -3.28 23.91 -11.73
N ASP A 201 -3.62 22.66 -12.06
CA ASP A 201 -2.71 21.74 -12.73
C ASP A 201 -2.84 21.86 -14.25
N ALA A 202 -1.71 22.00 -14.95
CA ALA A 202 -1.70 22.24 -16.39
C ALA A 202 -2.17 21.04 -17.24
N GLU A 203 -2.11 19.82 -16.70
CA GLU A 203 -2.42 18.60 -17.45
C GLU A 203 -3.78 17.99 -17.08
N MET A 204 -4.39 18.41 -15.98
CA MET A 204 -5.67 17.87 -15.52
C MET A 204 -6.84 18.78 -15.90
N MET A 205 -7.89 18.18 -16.49
CA MET A 205 -9.14 18.90 -16.77
C MET A 205 -10.29 18.31 -15.96
N LEU A 206 -11.01 19.18 -15.23
CA LEU A 206 -12.18 18.76 -14.48
C LEU A 206 -13.29 18.27 -15.44
N PRO A 207 -13.91 17.11 -15.16
CA PRO A 207 -15.09 16.68 -15.92
C PRO A 207 -16.30 17.58 -15.60
N GLN A 208 -17.22 17.73 -16.54
CA GLN A 208 -18.36 18.67 -16.43
C GLN A 208 -19.31 18.35 -15.26
N ASN A 209 -19.41 17.08 -14.83
CA ASN A 209 -20.43 16.61 -13.87
C ASN A 209 -19.85 16.19 -12.52
N VAL A 210 -18.88 16.91 -11.96
CA VAL A 210 -18.36 16.57 -10.63
C VAL A 210 -19.44 16.80 -9.55
N PRO A 211 -19.76 15.80 -8.72
CA PRO A 211 -20.79 15.95 -7.69
C PRO A 211 -20.41 16.99 -6.62
N LYS A 212 -21.43 17.67 -6.09
CA LYS A 212 -21.29 18.64 -5.00
C LYS A 212 -21.00 17.96 -3.65
N THR A 213 -21.56 16.77 -3.42
CA THR A 213 -21.38 16.00 -2.18
C THR A 213 -20.32 14.93 -2.38
N TRP A 214 -19.31 14.93 -1.51
CA TRP A 214 -18.25 13.93 -1.48
C TRP A 214 -18.32 13.14 -0.18
N VAL A 215 -17.73 11.94 -0.18
CA VAL A 215 -17.74 11.05 0.98
C VAL A 215 -16.34 10.98 1.59
N VAL A 216 -16.29 11.28 2.88
CA VAL A 216 -15.21 10.89 3.78
C VAL A 216 -15.85 10.07 4.88
N ASP A 217 -15.22 8.97 5.25
CA ASP A 217 -15.64 8.13 6.38
C ASP A 217 -14.61 8.25 7.49
N CYS A 218 -15.04 8.53 8.72
CA CYS A 218 -14.14 8.69 9.86
C CYS A 218 -14.62 7.85 11.05
N ARG A 219 -13.94 6.73 11.31
CA ARG A 219 -14.36 5.77 12.35
C ARG A 219 -13.24 5.45 13.34
N CYS A 220 -13.61 5.21 14.60
CA CYS A 220 -12.71 4.62 15.59
C CYS A 220 -12.43 3.15 15.24
N VAL A 221 -11.18 2.70 15.36
CA VAL A 221 -10.72 1.34 15.01
C VAL A 221 -9.92 0.68 16.14
N GLY A 222 -10.29 0.98 17.39
CA GLY A 222 -9.64 0.40 18.58
C GLY A 222 -8.19 0.90 18.70
N TYR A 223 -7.24 0.00 18.98
CA TYR A 223 -5.82 0.36 19.20
C TYR A 223 -4.94 0.30 17.94
N GLY A 224 -5.57 0.27 16.75
CA GLY A 224 -4.87 0.45 15.47
C GLY A 224 -4.20 -0.80 14.87
N LEU A 225 -3.76 -1.78 15.67
CA LEU A 225 -3.08 -2.98 15.18
C LEU A 225 -3.88 -3.71 14.09
N HIS A 226 -5.14 -4.06 14.35
CA HIS A 226 -5.98 -4.74 13.36
C HIS A 226 -6.21 -3.92 12.09
N ALA A 227 -6.24 -2.58 12.21
CA ALA A 227 -6.37 -1.70 11.06
C ALA A 227 -5.08 -1.70 10.20
N LEU A 228 -3.91 -1.73 10.84
CA LEU A 228 -2.63 -1.91 10.15
C LEU A 228 -2.50 -3.28 9.49
N GLU A 229 -2.94 -4.36 10.16
CA GLU A 229 -3.00 -5.71 9.60
C GLU A 229 -4.00 -5.81 8.44
N TYR A 230 -5.10 -5.07 8.51
CA TYR A 230 -6.03 -4.94 7.41
C TYR A 230 -5.36 -4.27 6.21
N LEU A 231 -4.75 -3.10 6.38
CA LEU A 231 -4.09 -2.36 5.30
C LEU A 231 -2.88 -3.10 4.72
N SER A 232 -2.10 -3.79 5.57
CA SER A 232 -0.97 -4.60 5.11
C SER A 232 -1.41 -5.69 4.13
N ARG A 233 -2.58 -6.32 4.32
CA ARG A 233 -3.06 -7.34 3.38
C ARG A 233 -3.30 -6.78 1.97
N TYR A 234 -3.77 -5.54 1.84
CA TYR A 234 -3.96 -4.88 0.54
C TYR A 234 -2.64 -4.43 -0.09
N LEU A 235 -1.64 -4.08 0.73
CA LEU A 235 -0.29 -3.84 0.25
C LEU A 235 0.40 -5.13 -0.20
N TYR A 236 0.13 -6.24 0.49
CA TYR A 236 0.78 -7.52 0.29
C TYR A 236 0.26 -8.25 -0.95
N ARG A 237 -1.05 -8.48 -1.00
CA ARG A 237 -1.67 -9.35 -2.01
C ARG A 237 -1.84 -8.65 -3.37
N GLY A 238 -1.31 -7.43 -3.50
CA GLY A 238 -1.50 -6.59 -4.67
C GLY A 238 -2.98 -6.34 -4.93
N VAL A 239 -3.32 -6.26 -6.22
CA VAL A 239 -4.71 -6.05 -6.66
C VAL A 239 -5.55 -7.31 -6.47
N LEU A 240 -4.99 -8.48 -6.78
CA LEU A 240 -5.66 -9.76 -6.75
C LEU A 240 -4.69 -10.85 -6.23
N PRO A 241 -5.00 -11.53 -5.13
CA PRO A 241 -4.26 -12.71 -4.69
C PRO A 241 -4.45 -13.87 -5.67
N ASP A 242 -3.42 -14.68 -5.91
CA ASP A 242 -3.53 -15.85 -6.82
C ASP A 242 -4.62 -16.84 -6.36
N ASN A 243 -4.79 -17.05 -5.05
CA ASN A 243 -5.86 -17.91 -4.50
C ASN A 243 -7.29 -17.38 -4.74
N ASP A 244 -7.44 -16.14 -5.21
CA ASP A 244 -8.75 -15.62 -5.63
C ASP A 244 -9.04 -15.89 -7.11
N ILE A 245 -8.07 -16.39 -7.90
CA ILE A 245 -8.30 -16.87 -9.27
C ILE A 245 -8.79 -18.33 -9.17
N LEU A 246 -10.04 -18.57 -9.54
CA LEU A 246 -10.72 -19.84 -9.28
C LEU A 246 -10.71 -20.79 -10.49
N ASN A 247 -10.89 -20.24 -11.70
CA ASN A 247 -10.94 -21.03 -12.91
C ASN A 247 -10.36 -20.25 -14.09
N ILE A 248 -9.71 -20.95 -15.01
CA ILE A 248 -9.14 -20.42 -16.25
C ILE A 248 -9.56 -21.36 -17.36
N THR A 249 -10.27 -20.84 -18.36
CA THR A 249 -10.58 -21.53 -19.60
C THR A 249 -9.65 -21.03 -20.71
N GLU A 250 -9.86 -21.49 -21.95
CA GLU A 250 -9.12 -20.98 -23.11
C GLU A 250 -9.39 -19.49 -23.39
N SER A 251 -10.55 -18.97 -23.00
CA SER A 251 -10.99 -17.60 -23.29
C SER A 251 -11.10 -16.70 -22.05
N ASP A 252 -11.41 -17.27 -20.89
CA ASP A 252 -11.89 -16.52 -19.72
C ASP A 252 -11.18 -16.86 -18.42
N VAL A 253 -11.17 -15.91 -17.51
CA VAL A 253 -10.71 -16.05 -16.13
C VAL A 253 -11.85 -15.75 -15.17
N THR A 254 -12.11 -16.67 -14.26
CA THR A 254 -13.05 -16.50 -13.14
C THR A 254 -12.28 -16.25 -11.86
N PHE A 255 -12.60 -15.15 -11.17
CA PHE A 255 -12.03 -14.83 -9.86
C PHE A 255 -13.10 -14.44 -8.86
N GLN A 256 -12.82 -14.64 -7.57
CA GLN A 256 -13.70 -14.28 -6.48
C GLN A 256 -13.35 -12.93 -5.86
N TYR A 257 -14.37 -12.27 -5.32
CA TYR A 257 -14.25 -11.07 -4.50
C TYR A 257 -15.34 -11.06 -3.42
N GLN A 258 -15.17 -10.22 -2.40
CA GLN A 258 -16.23 -9.99 -1.42
C GLN A 258 -17.02 -8.75 -1.85
N ASP A 259 -18.34 -8.84 -1.95
CA ASP A 259 -19.16 -7.67 -2.26
C ASP A 259 -19.09 -6.62 -1.13
N SER A 260 -19.10 -5.34 -1.48
CA SER A 260 -18.96 -4.27 -0.50
C SER A 260 -20.25 -4.00 0.28
N GLN A 261 -21.41 -4.26 -0.31
CA GLN A 261 -22.72 -4.03 0.29
C GLN A 261 -23.17 -5.27 1.07
N THR A 262 -23.26 -6.42 0.40
CA THR A 262 -23.80 -7.66 1.00
C THR A 262 -22.78 -8.39 1.88
N LYS A 263 -21.49 -8.07 1.75
CA LYS A 263 -20.36 -8.76 2.40
C LYS A 263 -20.21 -10.23 2.02
N GLN A 264 -20.99 -10.73 1.06
CA GLN A 264 -20.91 -12.12 0.58
C GLN A 264 -19.77 -12.30 -0.42
N ARG A 265 -19.27 -13.53 -0.55
CA ARG A 265 -18.33 -13.87 -1.62
C ARG A 265 -19.11 -14.02 -2.93
N GLN A 266 -18.62 -13.38 -3.97
CA GLN A 266 -19.16 -13.44 -5.32
C GLN A 266 -18.03 -13.73 -6.31
N THR A 267 -18.39 -14.22 -7.49
CA THR A 267 -17.45 -14.46 -8.59
C THR A 267 -17.65 -13.45 -9.71
N ARG A 268 -16.60 -13.26 -10.50
CA ARG A 268 -16.61 -12.46 -11.72
C ARG A 268 -15.78 -13.18 -12.77
N THR A 269 -16.35 -13.32 -13.96
CA THR A 269 -15.71 -13.94 -15.12
C THR A 269 -15.48 -12.87 -16.19
N LEU A 270 -14.29 -12.87 -16.79
CA LEU A 270 -13.90 -11.92 -17.83
C LEU A 270 -13.01 -12.60 -18.88
N PRO A 271 -13.01 -12.11 -20.13
CA PRO A 271 -12.01 -12.52 -21.11
C PRO A 271 -10.59 -12.31 -20.59
N ILE A 272 -9.66 -13.22 -20.89
CA ILE A 272 -8.30 -13.22 -20.35
C ILE A 272 -7.61 -11.86 -20.52
N LEU A 273 -7.70 -11.26 -21.71
CA LEU A 273 -7.04 -9.97 -21.98
C LEU A 273 -7.65 -8.82 -21.16
N GLU A 274 -8.98 -8.87 -20.93
CA GLU A 274 -9.67 -7.89 -20.09
C GLU A 274 -9.29 -8.05 -18.62
N PHE A 275 -9.19 -9.28 -18.15
CA PHE A 275 -8.69 -9.60 -16.81
C PHE A 275 -7.27 -9.08 -16.59
N LEU A 276 -6.34 -9.37 -17.52
CA LEU A 276 -4.96 -8.89 -17.43
C LEU A 276 -4.90 -7.36 -17.39
N TRP A 277 -5.66 -6.67 -18.25
CA TRP A 277 -5.76 -5.21 -18.21
C TRP A 277 -6.39 -4.68 -16.92
N LEU A 278 -7.44 -5.36 -16.41
CA LEU A 278 -8.12 -4.99 -15.17
C LEU A 278 -7.14 -4.90 -13.99
N ILE A 279 -6.13 -5.78 -13.95
CA ILE A 279 -5.09 -5.78 -12.94
C ILE A 279 -3.96 -4.78 -13.26
N LEU A 280 -3.49 -4.74 -14.51
CA LEU A 280 -2.35 -3.90 -14.91
C LEU A 280 -2.62 -2.39 -14.88
N GLN A 281 -3.89 -1.97 -14.98
CA GLN A 281 -4.25 -0.54 -14.86
C GLN A 281 -3.90 0.07 -13.49
N HIS A 282 -3.61 -0.76 -12.47
CA HIS A 282 -3.25 -0.34 -11.12
C HIS A 282 -1.74 -0.19 -10.90
N VAL A 283 -0.94 -0.33 -11.97
CA VAL A 283 0.48 0.00 -11.93
C VAL A 283 0.63 1.49 -11.64
N LEU A 284 1.35 1.80 -10.55
CA LEU A 284 1.52 3.17 -10.07
C LEU A 284 2.72 3.82 -10.78
N PRO A 285 2.69 5.14 -11.03
CA PRO A 285 3.79 5.86 -11.64
C PRO A 285 5.12 5.75 -10.87
N ARG A 286 6.25 5.76 -11.56
CA ARG A 286 7.58 5.75 -10.92
C ARG A 286 7.74 6.90 -9.93
N GLY A 287 8.39 6.61 -8.81
CA GLY A 287 8.61 7.59 -7.72
C GLY A 287 7.39 7.83 -6.82
N MET A 288 6.20 7.36 -7.21
CA MET A 288 4.99 7.54 -6.40
C MET A 288 5.00 6.64 -5.18
N GLN A 289 5.13 7.18 -3.96
CA GLN A 289 5.02 6.38 -2.75
C GLN A 289 3.55 6.04 -2.45
N ARG A 290 3.24 4.74 -2.35
CA ARG A 290 1.90 4.22 -2.01
C ARG A 290 1.53 4.45 -0.55
N VAL A 291 2.52 4.49 0.34
CA VAL A 291 2.34 4.71 1.78
C VAL A 291 3.21 5.87 2.23
N ARG A 292 2.66 6.76 3.05
CA ARG A 292 3.36 7.94 3.59
C ARG A 292 3.01 8.13 5.06
N ASP A 293 4.03 8.26 5.90
CA ASP A 293 3.89 8.55 7.33
C ASP A 293 4.02 10.07 7.55
N TYR A 294 3.20 10.64 8.45
CA TYR A 294 3.12 12.07 8.73
C TYR A 294 3.17 12.36 10.23
N GLY A 295 3.45 13.62 10.55
CA GLY A 295 3.52 14.10 11.93
C GLY A 295 4.63 13.42 12.69
N PHE A 296 4.37 13.03 13.94
CA PHE A 296 5.34 12.30 14.75
C PHE A 296 5.61 10.85 14.30
N LEU A 297 4.87 10.32 13.30
CA LEU A 297 5.13 9.00 12.72
C LEU A 297 6.12 9.01 11.54
N ARG A 298 6.53 10.19 11.06
CA ARG A 298 7.45 10.34 9.91
C ARG A 298 8.79 9.64 10.15
N GLY A 299 9.45 9.20 9.08
CA GLY A 299 10.69 8.40 9.16
C GLY A 299 11.83 9.04 9.95
N ASN A 300 11.99 10.37 9.85
CA ASN A 300 13.01 11.14 10.58
C ASN A 300 12.57 11.56 11.99
N ALA A 301 11.34 11.24 12.42
CA ALA A 301 10.85 11.49 13.78
C ALA A 301 10.94 10.26 14.67
N ARG A 302 11.86 9.32 14.39
CA ARG A 302 11.97 8.09 15.19
C ARG A 302 12.19 8.38 16.67
N GLN A 303 13.12 9.28 17.00
CA GLN A 303 13.40 9.68 18.38
C GLN A 303 12.16 10.30 19.03
N LEU A 304 11.47 11.20 18.33
CA LEU A 304 10.22 11.79 18.79
C LEU A 304 9.13 10.73 19.02
N CYS A 305 8.97 9.77 18.12
CA CYS A 305 8.01 8.68 18.29
C CYS A 305 8.32 7.85 19.55
N VAL A 306 9.59 7.55 19.81
CA VAL A 306 10.03 6.87 21.04
C VAL A 306 9.75 7.73 22.27
N GLN A 307 10.09 9.02 22.24
CA GLN A 307 9.76 9.96 23.33
C GLN A 307 8.26 9.99 23.62
N ILE A 308 7.41 9.99 22.59
CA ILE A 308 5.97 9.92 22.75
C ILE A 308 5.55 8.59 23.40
N GLN A 309 6.16 7.46 23.01
CA GLN A 309 5.90 6.15 23.62
C GLN A 309 6.25 6.11 25.11
N LEU A 310 7.31 6.82 25.53
CA LEU A 310 7.73 6.88 26.93
C LEU A 310 6.69 7.53 27.85
N PHE A 311 5.82 8.43 27.35
CA PHE A 311 4.69 8.96 28.16
C PHE A 311 3.68 7.88 28.58
N PHE A 312 3.74 6.69 27.97
CA PHE A 312 2.79 5.60 28.23
C PHE A 312 3.43 4.39 28.90
N LEU A 313 4.73 4.40 29.16
CA LEU A 313 5.44 3.29 29.78
C LEU A 313 5.83 3.63 31.22
N PRO A 314 5.78 2.66 32.14
CA PRO A 314 6.58 2.72 33.35
C PRO A 314 8.08 2.75 32.97
N GLU A 315 8.92 3.46 33.74
CA GLU A 315 10.36 3.63 33.48
C GLU A 315 11.11 2.31 33.24
N SER A 316 10.65 1.19 33.80
CA SER A 316 11.29 -0.13 33.71
C SER A 316 11.30 -0.79 32.32
N ILE A 317 10.46 -0.34 31.37
CA ILE A 317 10.31 -0.97 30.03
C ILE A 317 10.94 -0.10 28.91
N ALA A 318 11.39 1.12 29.24
CA ALA A 318 11.89 2.10 28.28
C ALA A 318 13.11 1.63 27.45
N SER A 319 13.97 0.79 28.04
CA SER A 319 15.24 0.31 27.45
C SER A 319 15.06 -0.54 26.19
N GLU A 320 13.93 -1.25 26.03
CA GLU A 320 13.70 -2.15 24.89
C GLU A 320 13.34 -1.42 23.58
N LEU A 321 12.84 -0.17 23.67
CA LEU A 321 12.39 0.62 22.51
C LEU A 321 13.53 1.20 21.67
N GLU A 322 14.72 1.34 22.24
CA GLU A 322 15.85 1.98 21.57
C GLU A 322 16.60 1.03 20.62
N ALA A 323 16.49 -0.28 20.82
CA ALA A 323 17.23 -1.27 20.06
C ALA A 323 16.98 -1.15 18.54
N THR A 324 18.02 -0.79 17.79
CA THR A 324 18.00 -0.86 16.33
C THR A 324 17.96 -2.32 15.90
N PRO A 325 16.90 -2.78 15.20
CA PRO A 325 16.87 -4.14 14.67
C PRO A 325 17.98 -4.28 13.64
N LYS A 326 18.95 -5.19 13.89
CA LYS A 326 19.87 -5.63 12.85
C LYS A 326 19.04 -6.28 11.75
N LYS A 327 19.28 -5.93 10.48
CA LYS A 327 18.63 -6.63 9.36
C LYS A 327 19.08 -8.09 9.42
N PRO A 328 18.18 -9.06 9.61
CA PRO A 328 18.57 -10.46 9.61
C PRO A 328 19.14 -10.82 8.24
N ARG A 329 20.19 -11.65 8.21
CA ARG A 329 20.69 -12.24 6.97
C ARG A 329 19.61 -13.13 6.38
N ALA A 330 19.55 -13.22 5.05
CA ALA A 330 18.59 -14.09 4.39
C ALA A 330 18.93 -15.55 4.69
N VAL A 331 17.93 -16.32 5.14
CA VAL A 331 18.02 -17.73 5.51
C VAL A 331 16.89 -18.51 4.85
N ARG A 332 17.11 -19.81 4.60
CA ARG A 332 16.09 -20.73 4.09
C ARG A 332 16.37 -22.17 4.53
N PRO A 333 15.37 -23.06 4.56
CA PRO A 333 15.60 -24.49 4.84
C PRO A 333 16.30 -25.17 3.66
N CYS A 334 17.22 -26.09 3.98
CA CYS A 334 17.87 -26.97 3.03
C CYS A 334 16.88 -28.01 2.48
N PRO A 335 16.81 -28.24 1.15
CA PRO A 335 15.92 -29.25 0.59
C PRO A 335 16.28 -30.69 1.00
N CYS A 336 17.53 -30.95 1.39
CA CYS A 336 18.00 -32.29 1.77
C CYS A 336 17.75 -32.61 3.26
N CYS A 337 18.09 -31.69 4.16
CA CYS A 337 18.12 -31.94 5.61
C CYS A 337 17.28 -30.96 6.45
N GLN A 338 16.61 -30.00 5.81
CA GLN A 338 15.82 -28.93 6.44
C GLN A 338 16.57 -27.97 7.37
N SER A 339 17.88 -28.18 7.61
CA SER A 339 18.74 -27.24 8.33
C SER A 339 18.81 -25.88 7.61
N THR A 340 19.18 -24.84 8.36
CA THR A 340 19.27 -23.48 7.81
C THR A 340 20.43 -23.34 6.83
N MET A 341 20.15 -22.85 5.62
CA MET A 341 21.13 -22.43 4.63
C MET A 341 21.40 -20.93 4.73
N ALA A 342 22.65 -20.54 4.48
CA ALA A 342 23.06 -19.16 4.35
C ALA A 342 23.23 -18.77 2.88
N CYS A 343 22.86 -17.53 2.53
CA CYS A 343 23.20 -16.96 1.23
C CYS A 343 24.69 -16.62 1.20
N VAL A 344 25.46 -17.28 0.34
CA VAL A 344 26.92 -17.15 0.23
C VAL A 344 27.37 -16.30 -0.96
N GLY A 345 26.47 -16.02 -1.91
CA GLY A 345 26.82 -15.25 -3.10
C GLY A 345 25.62 -14.82 -3.92
N ILE A 346 25.84 -13.84 -4.79
CA ILE A 346 24.87 -13.37 -5.77
C ILE A 346 25.54 -13.24 -7.12
N THR A 347 25.02 -13.91 -8.12
CA THR A 347 25.39 -13.73 -9.53
C THR A 347 24.37 -12.81 -10.17
N ARG A 348 24.82 -11.66 -10.69
CA ARG A 348 23.95 -10.71 -11.41
C ARG A 348 23.88 -11.08 -12.89
N PRO A 349 22.76 -10.80 -13.57
CA PRO A 349 22.69 -10.98 -15.01
C PRO A 349 23.70 -10.05 -15.69
N ILE A 350 24.34 -10.58 -16.75
CA ILE A 350 25.31 -9.87 -17.60
C ILE A 350 24.59 -8.79 -18.41
#